data_AF-A0A4Q9VZD7-F1
#
_entry.id   AF-A0A4Q9VZD7-F1
#
_cell.length_a   1.000
_cell.length_b   1.000
_cell.length_c   1.000
_cell.angle_alpha   90.00
_cell.angle_beta   90.00
_cell.angle_gamma   90.00
#
_symmetry.space_group_name_H-M   'P 1'
#
loop_
_entity.id
_entity.type
_entity.pdbx_description
1 polymer ?
#
loop_
_entity_poly.entity_id
_entity_poly.type
_entity_poly.pdbx_seq_one_letter_code
_entity_poly.pdbx_strand_id
1 'polypeptide(L)'
;TQSLLDIMTIYEEYGSFEGLNILICGDIKNSRVARSNYHSLTSLGANVMFSSPKEWVDNTLEAPYVEIDEVIDKVDIVMLLRVQHERHGISGEANFAAEEYHQQFGLTQARYDKLKEEAIVMHPAPVNR
;
A
#
# COMPACT_ATOMS: atom_id res chain seq x y z
N THR A 1 3.80 9.72 -13.74
CA THR A 1 2.42 9.71 -14.26
C THR A 1 1.51 8.84 -13.41
N GLN A 2 1.94 7.67 -12.94
CA GLN A 2 1.11 6.78 -12.10
C GLN A 2 0.36 7.50 -10.97
N SER A 3 1.05 8.30 -10.17
CA SER A 3 0.43 9.03 -9.05
C SER A 3 -0.75 9.93 -9.47
N LEU A 4 -0.71 10.55 -10.65
CA LEU A 4 -1.82 11.37 -11.15
C LEU A 4 -3.05 10.52 -11.51
N LEU A 5 -2.83 9.32 -12.07
CA LEU A 5 -3.90 8.39 -12.35
C LEU A 5 -4.53 7.88 -11.04
N ASP A 6 -3.70 7.54 -10.05
CA ASP A 6 -4.18 7.08 -8.76
C ASP A 6 -5.02 8.17 -8.05
N ILE A 7 -4.55 9.43 -8.08
CA ILE A 7 -5.29 10.59 -7.58
C ILE A 7 -6.62 10.78 -8.32
N MET A 8 -6.62 10.65 -9.65
CA MET A 8 -7.84 10.75 -10.45
C MET A 8 -8.86 9.68 -10.05
N THR A 9 -8.46 8.42 -9.92
CA THR A 9 -9.35 7.33 -9.50
C THR A 9 -9.94 7.59 -8.12
N ILE A 10 -9.12 8.03 -7.16
CA ILE A 10 -9.60 8.36 -5.80
C ILE A 10 -10.60 9.52 -5.85
N TYR A 11 -10.35 10.53 -6.68
CA TYR A 11 -11.24 11.68 -6.81
C TYR A 11 -12.58 11.32 -7.48
N GLU A 12 -12.57 10.44 -8.47
CA GLU A 12 -13.80 9.96 -9.11
C GLU A 12 -14.67 9.15 -8.14
N GLU A 13 -14.06 8.40 -7.22
CA GLU A 13 -14.79 7.60 -6.23
C GLU A 13 -15.32 8.45 -5.07
N TYR A 14 -14.48 9.34 -4.49
CA TYR A 14 -14.80 10.03 -3.23
C TYR A 14 -15.08 11.53 -3.37
N GLY A 15 -14.68 12.16 -4.49
CA GLY A 15 -14.84 13.61 -4.72
C GLY A 15 -13.98 14.53 -3.82
N SER A 16 -13.25 13.98 -2.86
CA SER A 16 -12.35 14.69 -1.94
C SER A 16 -11.23 13.75 -1.45
N PHE A 17 -10.16 14.32 -0.92
CA PHE A 17 -9.06 13.58 -0.26
C PHE A 17 -9.01 13.82 1.25
N GLU A 18 -9.66 14.88 1.73
CA GLU A 18 -9.55 15.34 3.11
C GLU A 18 -10.12 14.29 4.07
N GLY A 19 -9.29 13.81 5.00
CA GLY A 19 -9.69 12.83 6.01
C GLY A 19 -9.75 11.37 5.52
N LEU A 20 -9.48 11.09 4.23
CA LEU A 20 -9.43 9.71 3.73
C LEU A 20 -8.29 8.94 4.38
N ASN A 21 -8.57 7.73 4.85
CA ASN A 21 -7.58 6.83 5.43
C ASN A 21 -7.07 5.87 4.36
N ILE A 22 -5.79 6.01 4.02
CA ILE A 22 -5.15 5.30 2.92
C ILE A 22 -4.04 4.42 3.47
N LEU A 23 -4.14 3.11 3.26
CA LEU A 23 -3.12 2.14 3.61
C LEU A 23 -2.34 1.72 2.36
N ILE A 24 -1.03 1.92 2.36
CA ILE A 24 -0.14 1.47 1.29
C ILE A 24 0.68 0.27 1.78
N CYS A 25 0.55 -0.89 1.12
CA CYS A 25 1.16 -2.15 1.55
C CYS A 25 2.28 -2.61 0.62
N GLY A 26 3.46 -2.90 1.16
CA GLY A 26 4.54 -3.62 0.50
C GLY A 26 5.90 -2.94 0.55
N ASP A 27 6.70 -3.04 -0.51
CA ASP A 27 8.07 -2.50 -0.53
C ASP A 27 8.08 -0.96 -0.66
N ILE A 28 8.01 -0.25 0.48
CA ILE A 28 7.93 1.21 0.51
C ILE A 28 9.26 1.84 0.10
N LYS A 29 10.36 1.34 0.65
CA LYS A 29 11.73 1.84 0.43
C LYS A 29 12.13 1.88 -1.04
N ASN A 30 11.75 0.89 -1.83
CA ASN A 30 12.12 0.83 -3.26
C ASN A 30 11.00 1.32 -4.20
N SER A 31 9.84 1.73 -3.68
CA SER A 31 8.68 2.14 -4.47
C SER A 31 8.64 3.63 -4.75
N ARG A 32 8.92 3.99 -6.00
CA ARG A 32 8.68 5.36 -6.51
C ARG A 32 7.19 5.73 -6.44
N VAL A 33 6.30 4.77 -6.60
CA VAL A 33 4.84 4.98 -6.54
C VAL A 33 4.43 5.34 -5.12
N ALA A 34 4.89 4.58 -4.12
CA ALA A 34 4.58 4.86 -2.71
C ALA A 34 5.05 6.26 -2.30
N ARG A 35 6.27 6.63 -2.67
CA ARG A 35 6.83 7.96 -2.37
C ARG A 35 6.04 9.09 -3.01
N SER A 36 5.73 8.98 -4.30
CA SER A 36 4.94 10.02 -5.00
C SER A 36 3.53 10.12 -4.41
N ASN A 37 2.87 8.99 -4.16
CA ASN A 37 1.52 8.99 -3.60
C ASN A 37 1.49 9.52 -2.18
N TYR A 38 2.46 9.18 -1.32
CA TYR A 38 2.59 9.76 0.01
C TYR A 38 2.62 11.29 -0.05
N HIS A 39 3.57 11.87 -0.79
CA HIS A 39 3.69 13.32 -0.85
C HIS A 39 2.43 14.01 -1.38
N SER A 40 1.84 13.48 -2.46
CA SER A 40 0.64 14.08 -3.05
C SER A 40 -0.59 13.91 -2.16
N LEU A 41 -0.87 12.71 -1.64
CA LEU A 41 -2.07 12.41 -0.87
C LEU A 41 -2.05 13.12 0.50
N THR A 42 -0.91 13.13 1.19
CA THR A 42 -0.77 13.89 2.44
C THR A 42 -0.93 15.39 2.20
N SER A 43 -0.38 15.92 1.10
CA SER A 43 -0.57 17.34 0.75
C SER A 43 -2.03 17.69 0.42
N LEU A 44 -2.81 16.71 -0.04
CA LEU A 44 -4.25 16.83 -0.34
C LEU A 44 -5.14 16.60 0.90
N GLY A 45 -4.55 16.31 2.07
CA GLY A 45 -5.28 16.15 3.33
C GLY A 45 -5.68 14.71 3.70
N ALA A 46 -5.16 13.71 3.01
CA ALA A 46 -5.39 12.30 3.35
C ALA A 46 -4.45 11.81 4.47
N ASN A 47 -4.96 10.87 5.26
CA ASN A 47 -4.21 10.15 6.30
C ASN A 47 -3.54 8.92 5.69
N VAL A 48 -2.26 9.03 5.34
CA VAL A 48 -1.49 7.94 4.73
C VAL A 48 -0.81 7.09 5.81
N MET A 49 -1.00 5.78 5.72
CA MET A 49 -0.38 4.76 6.58
C MET A 49 0.37 3.75 5.71
N PHE A 50 1.41 3.13 6.27
CA PHE A 50 2.17 2.08 5.61
C PHE A 50 2.05 0.75 6.32
N SER A 51 2.06 -0.35 5.56
CA SER A 51 2.33 -1.68 6.09
C SER A 51 3.40 -2.36 5.25
N SER A 52 4.47 -2.80 5.90
CA SER A 52 5.68 -3.23 5.21
C SER A 52 6.51 -4.15 6.11
N PRO A 53 7.22 -5.15 5.54
CA PRO A 53 8.34 -5.79 6.21
C PRO A 53 9.35 -4.76 6.73
N LYS A 54 10.01 -5.07 7.85
CA LYS A 54 10.93 -4.15 8.55
C LYS A 54 12.11 -3.72 7.66
N GLU A 55 12.56 -4.61 6.78
CA GLU A 55 13.63 -4.40 5.81
C GLU A 55 13.28 -3.42 4.69
N TRP A 56 11.98 -3.18 4.45
CA TRP A 56 11.46 -2.34 3.37
C TRP A 56 10.86 -1.02 3.85
N VAL A 57 11.02 -0.70 5.14
CA VAL A 57 10.65 0.59 5.72
C VAL A 57 11.51 1.71 5.11
N ASP A 58 10.85 2.78 4.66
CA ASP A 58 11.48 4.05 4.27
C ASP A 58 11.37 5.06 5.41
N ASN A 59 12.48 5.31 6.11
CA ASN A 59 12.55 6.28 7.21
C ASN A 59 12.51 7.75 6.76
N THR A 60 12.50 8.02 5.45
CA THR A 60 12.38 9.38 4.93
C THR A 60 10.94 9.86 4.81
N LEU A 61 9.96 8.96 4.96
CA LEU A 61 8.54 9.26 4.90
C LEU A 61 7.96 9.28 6.31
N GLU A 62 7.45 10.44 6.73
CA GLU A 62 6.87 10.66 8.06
C GLU A 62 5.41 10.19 8.13
N ALA A 63 5.20 8.88 7.93
CA ALA A 63 3.90 8.24 8.10
C ALA A 63 3.99 7.08 9.10
N PRO A 64 2.91 6.76 9.82
CA PRO A 64 2.87 5.60 10.70
C PRO A 64 2.97 4.29 9.90
N TYR A 65 3.79 3.37 10.40
CA TYR A 65 3.80 1.98 9.96
C TYR A 65 2.92 1.16 10.91
N VAL A 66 1.96 0.44 10.35
CA VAL A 66 0.90 -0.26 11.10
C VAL A 66 0.72 -1.69 10.58
N GLU A 67 0.17 -2.54 11.45
CA GLU A 67 -0.27 -3.87 11.07
C GLU A 67 -1.60 -3.79 10.33
N ILE A 68 -1.72 -4.50 9.19
CA ILE A 68 -2.91 -4.43 8.33
C ILE A 68 -4.18 -4.75 9.13
N ASP A 69 -4.12 -5.80 9.96
CA ASP A 69 -5.26 -6.31 10.69
C ASP A 69 -5.81 -5.35 11.77
N GLU A 70 -5.06 -4.32 12.17
CA GLU A 70 -5.48 -3.32 13.16
C GLU A 70 -6.30 -2.17 12.54
N VAL A 71 -6.14 -1.95 11.24
CA VAL A 71 -6.66 -0.79 10.52
C VAL A 71 -7.55 -1.14 9.33
N ILE A 72 -7.56 -2.40 8.87
CA ILE A 72 -8.26 -2.81 7.64
C ILE A 72 -9.76 -2.50 7.64
N ASP A 73 -10.39 -2.47 8.81
CA ASP A 73 -11.81 -2.14 9.01
C ASP A 73 -12.10 -0.63 9.03
N LYS A 74 -11.04 0.20 9.05
CA LYS A 74 -11.12 1.68 9.19
C LYS A 74 -10.58 2.42 7.98
N VAL A 75 -9.91 1.76 7.06
CA VAL A 75 -9.37 2.36 5.84
C VAL A 75 -10.45 2.53 4.78
N ASP A 76 -10.29 3.58 3.97
CA ASP A 76 -11.13 3.85 2.81
C ASP A 76 -10.44 3.30 1.55
N ILE A 77 -9.10 3.33 1.50
CA ILE A 77 -8.33 2.87 0.35
C ILE A 77 -7.21 1.94 0.81
N VAL A 78 -7.12 0.76 0.20
CA VAL A 78 -5.97 -0.14 0.30
C VAL A 78 -5.21 -0.14 -1.02
N MET A 79 -3.98 0.36 -1.00
CA MET A 79 -3.10 0.40 -2.16
C MET A 79 -1.99 -0.63 -2.02
N LEU A 80 -2.07 -1.69 -2.81
CA LEU A 80 -1.11 -2.78 -2.81
C LEU A 80 0.04 -2.47 -3.78
N LEU A 81 1.26 -2.82 -3.39
CA LEU A 81 2.45 -2.70 -4.23
C LEU A 81 2.95 -4.08 -4.67
N ARG A 82 3.48 -4.13 -5.90
CA ARG A 82 4.15 -5.32 -6.41
C ARG A 82 5.43 -5.59 -5.62
N VAL A 83 5.61 -6.82 -5.15
CA VAL A 83 6.89 -7.31 -4.63
C VAL A 83 7.89 -7.43 -5.77
N GLN A 84 9.01 -6.70 -5.68
CA GLN A 84 10.03 -6.66 -6.73
C GLN A 84 11.13 -7.68 -6.47
N HIS A 85 10.85 -8.97 -6.69
CA HIS A 85 11.81 -10.06 -6.52
C HIS A 85 13.13 -9.79 -7.26
N GLU A 86 13.07 -9.15 -8.44
CA GLU A 86 14.23 -8.88 -9.29
C GLU A 86 15.26 -7.89 -8.70
N ARG A 87 14.89 -7.09 -7.68
CA ARG A 87 15.79 -6.10 -7.06
C ARG A 87 16.55 -6.66 -5.87
N HIS A 88 16.21 -7.87 -5.42
CA HIS A 88 16.82 -8.55 -4.28
C HIS A 88 18.04 -9.38 -4.71
N GLY A 89 19.00 -8.72 -5.38
CA GLY A 89 20.10 -9.36 -6.10
C GLY A 89 20.86 -10.45 -5.34
N ILE A 90 21.03 -11.59 -6.01
CA ILE A 90 22.14 -12.57 -5.97
C ILE A 90 22.42 -13.30 -4.62
N SER A 91 21.78 -12.92 -3.51
CA SER A 91 21.89 -13.67 -2.24
C SER A 91 20.58 -13.67 -1.44
N GLY A 92 19.45 -13.96 -2.10
CA GLY A 92 18.13 -13.97 -1.45
C GLY A 92 17.05 -14.87 -2.06
N GLU A 93 17.31 -15.54 -3.19
CA GLU A 93 16.31 -16.42 -3.85
C GLU A 93 15.89 -17.63 -3.00
N ALA A 94 16.61 -17.93 -1.91
CA ALA A 94 16.36 -19.13 -1.12
C ALA A 94 15.26 -19.01 -0.04
N ASN A 95 14.79 -17.80 0.33
CA ASN A 95 13.92 -17.64 1.51
C ASN A 95 12.78 -16.62 1.41
N PHE A 96 12.52 -16.00 0.26
CA PHE A 96 11.28 -15.21 0.15
C PHE A 96 10.09 -16.15 -0.04
N ALA A 97 9.52 -16.62 1.07
CA ALA A 97 8.27 -17.35 1.07
C ALA A 97 7.15 -16.39 0.67
N ALA A 98 6.84 -16.34 -0.63
CA ALA A 98 5.76 -15.50 -1.16
C ALA A 98 4.42 -15.73 -0.42
N GLU A 99 4.18 -16.96 0.02
CA GLU A 99 3.04 -17.31 0.88
C GLU A 99 3.09 -16.63 2.26
N GLU A 100 4.25 -16.62 2.91
CA GLU A 100 4.43 -15.97 4.21
C GLU A 100 4.27 -14.46 4.10
N TYR A 101 4.82 -13.86 3.03
CA TYR A 101 4.58 -12.47 2.72
C TYR A 101 3.10 -12.18 2.45
N HIS A 102 2.42 -13.02 1.67
CA HIS A 102 0.99 -12.86 1.39
C HIS A 102 0.15 -12.94 2.68
N GLN A 103 0.47 -13.86 3.59
CA GLN A 103 -0.22 -13.98 4.87
C GLN A 103 0.02 -12.76 5.77
N GLN A 104 1.25 -12.25 5.85
CA GLN A 104 1.58 -11.15 6.76
C GLN A 104 1.19 -9.79 6.18
N PHE A 105 1.54 -9.51 4.92
CA PHE A 105 1.45 -8.18 4.31
C PHE A 105 0.56 -8.11 3.05
N GLY A 106 -0.02 -9.23 2.62
CA GLY A 106 -0.95 -9.29 1.49
C GLY A 106 -2.41 -9.03 1.87
N LEU A 107 -3.23 -8.70 0.88
CA LEU A 107 -4.67 -8.65 1.05
C LEU A 107 -5.26 -10.05 0.89
N THR A 108 -5.50 -10.74 2.01
CA THR A 108 -6.16 -12.05 2.04
C THR A 108 -7.68 -11.89 1.93
N GLN A 109 -8.41 -12.96 1.60
CA GLN A 109 -9.87 -12.92 1.58
C GLN A 109 -10.45 -12.46 2.93
N ALA A 110 -9.92 -12.96 4.05
CA ALA A 110 -10.37 -12.58 5.38
C ALA A 110 -10.13 -11.09 5.73
N ARG A 111 -9.15 -10.44 5.09
CA ARG A 111 -8.90 -9.00 5.20
C ARG A 111 -9.82 -8.21 4.27
N TYR A 112 -10.03 -8.71 3.06
CA TYR A 112 -10.97 -8.13 2.11
C TYR A 112 -12.40 -8.08 2.68
N ASP A 113 -12.85 -9.16 3.33
CA ASP A 113 -14.19 -9.24 3.93
C ASP A 113 -14.41 -8.28 5.11
N LYS A 114 -13.34 -7.66 5.63
CA LYS A 114 -13.41 -6.66 6.72
C LYS A 114 -13.40 -5.22 6.22
N LEU A 115 -13.17 -5.00 4.93
CA LEU A 115 -13.18 -3.67 4.36
C LEU A 115 -14.54 -3.00 4.55
N LYS A 116 -14.55 -1.67 4.62
CA LYS A 116 -15.80 -0.91 4.55
C LYS A 116 -16.49 -1.21 3.22
N GLU A 117 -17.82 -1.10 3.22
CA GLU A 117 -18.63 -1.31 2.00
C GLU A 117 -18.21 -0.39 0.85
N GLU A 118 -17.79 0.85 1.18
CA GLU A 118 -17.35 1.86 0.20
C GLU A 118 -15.83 1.84 -0.05
N ALA A 119 -15.06 0.97 0.64
CA ALA A 119 -13.62 0.97 0.49
C ALA A 119 -13.18 0.38 -0.86
N ILE A 120 -12.12 0.95 -1.43
CA ILE A 120 -11.56 0.51 -2.71
C ILE A 120 -10.17 -0.10 -2.56
N VAL A 121 -9.86 -1.06 -3.45
CA VAL A 121 -8.54 -1.68 -3.55
C VAL A 121 -7.86 -1.20 -4.83
N MET A 122 -6.63 -0.70 -4.71
CA MET A 122 -5.84 -0.19 -5.83
C MET A 122 -4.51 -0.95 -5.93
N HIS A 123 -4.00 -1.10 -7.15
CA HIS A 123 -2.67 -1.66 -7.41
C HIS A 123 -2.10 -1.09 -8.73
N PRO A 124 -0.85 -0.57 -8.77
CA PRO A 124 -0.31 0.12 -9.95
C PRO A 124 0.08 -0.80 -11.12
N ALA A 125 -0.06 -2.12 -10.93
CA ALA A 125 0.24 -3.20 -11.86
C ALA A 125 1.75 -3.33 -12.21
N PRO A 126 2.20 -4.47 -12.79
CA PRO A 126 1.50 -5.75 -12.88
C PRO A 126 1.30 -6.42 -11.51
N VAL A 127 0.28 -7.25 -11.36
CA VAL A 127 -0.02 -7.94 -10.09
C VAL A 127 0.75 -9.26 -10.02
N ASN A 128 1.41 -9.53 -8.89
CA ASN A 128 1.87 -10.88 -8.54
C ASN A 128 0.69 -11.58 -7.85
N ARG A 129 0.05 -12.53 -8.54
CA ARG A 129 -1.10 -13.29 -8.02
C ARG A 129 -0.66 -14.45 -7.15
#